data_AF-A0A815ABB5-F1
#
_entry.id   AF-A0A815ABB5-F1
#
_cell.length_a   1.000
_cell.length_b   1.000
_cell.length_c   1.000
_cell.angle_alpha   90.00
_cell.angle_beta   90.00
_cell.angle_gamma   90.00
#
_symmetry.space_group_name_H-M   'P 1'
#
loop_
_entity.id
_entity.type
_entity.pdbx_description
1 polymer ?
#
loop_
_entity_poly.entity_id
_entity_poly.type
_entity_poly.pdbx_seq_one_letter_code
_entity_poly.pdbx_strand_id
1 'polypeptide(L)'
;MGAFSVNVSGPTSVAFQSVTTAITTTTTASTCSSSAIISCYLNALTNNSSTVYFTLHGSLPGMAPQFLFGNLLQTGVIWRGEPLPNVLRQFRDKFGDVFQFWFGPARMVVVSCLEDVQHIFSHRHIYEQADVFDEKMKSIVPNSIFCLTGSKYKRHTTITHPLFRRGKIVNHLDTIINCTDKLLTRWRTNNDDPNYIHLNMFEQLQQLVLETFSLIFFDYSLQTMDNQGDRNRNEFAHAIYTVLNTIITVIKMPTFIGRLYLLLNLKYRRSRDLVNQHLYRMIEQELQETPMMRAERKKLSLIASLIASLQQDEKLEASKTEEDKKGLSRAEVLDEMLSFLIAGYSTTTAALTWFIHLMSIHPEVQNKVKKELAQYNMQSLSVEQLDSFTYLDCVLREMFRFVPPGFGTLRTLTVDDRLPSTGAELRKGDLVLIGIHNMGRDRRYWSGPVDPDQFYPERFLVEGNDANNNKAASISFGGGHRQCIGQDLARFEVKAICARLMQRVTFGDGGPEVNSGEYAGDEGDAVTPKRMGVTITFDPDYST
;
A
#
# COMPACT_ATOMS: atom_id res chain seq x y z
N MET A 1 -17.67 -3.30 72.31
CA MET A 1 -17.10 -1.93 72.41
C MET A 1 -16.29 -1.67 71.16
N GLY A 2 -16.53 -0.54 70.48
CA GLY A 2 -15.76 -0.08 69.32
C GLY A 2 -16.44 -0.32 67.97
N ALA A 3 -17.50 0.46 67.68
CA ALA A 3 -18.08 0.60 66.36
C ALA A 3 -17.28 1.63 65.54
N PHE A 4 -17.03 1.37 64.26
CA PHE A 4 -16.82 2.42 63.27
C PHE A 4 -17.45 2.04 61.94
N SER A 5 -18.28 2.96 61.47
CA SER A 5 -19.20 2.91 60.34
C SER A 5 -18.53 3.16 59.00
N VAL A 6 -19.12 2.56 57.97
CA VAL A 6 -18.90 2.79 56.53
C VAL A 6 -19.05 4.27 56.17
N ASN A 7 -18.20 4.78 55.28
CA ASN A 7 -18.63 5.81 54.34
C ASN A 7 -17.91 5.67 52.98
N VAL A 8 -18.70 5.36 51.95
CA VAL A 8 -18.33 5.38 50.54
C VAL A 8 -18.86 6.70 49.99
N SER A 9 -17.97 7.59 49.55
CA SER A 9 -18.35 8.78 48.77
C SER A 9 -17.31 9.03 47.67
N GLY A 10 -17.75 8.85 46.42
CA GLY A 10 -16.97 9.07 45.21
C GLY A 10 -16.89 10.55 44.80
N PRO A 11 -16.06 10.89 43.81
CA PRO A 11 -15.86 12.25 43.34
C PRO A 11 -16.90 12.59 42.27
N THR A 12 -18.12 12.95 42.67
CA THR A 12 -19.15 13.44 41.73
C THR A 12 -19.84 14.75 42.17
N SER A 13 -19.46 15.35 43.31
CA SER A 13 -20.16 16.55 43.81
C SER A 13 -19.46 17.89 43.55
N VAL A 14 -18.21 17.93 43.08
CA VAL A 14 -17.47 19.21 42.90
C VAL A 14 -17.71 19.85 41.52
N ALA A 15 -18.13 19.08 40.51
CA ALA A 15 -18.37 19.61 39.16
C ALA A 15 -19.72 20.34 38.98
N PHE A 16 -20.67 20.17 39.91
CA PHE A 16 -22.02 20.74 39.78
C PHE A 16 -22.16 22.18 40.34
N GLN A 17 -21.26 22.61 41.22
CA GLN A 17 -21.31 23.97 41.79
C GLN A 17 -20.70 25.04 40.88
N SER A 18 -19.79 24.68 39.97
CA SER A 18 -19.19 25.61 39.00
C SER A 18 -20.09 25.96 37.82
N VAL A 19 -21.16 25.20 37.57
CA VAL A 19 -22.09 25.44 36.45
C VAL A 19 -23.23 26.39 36.85
N THR A 20 -23.62 26.41 38.13
CA THR A 20 -24.73 27.26 38.59
C THR A 20 -24.34 28.73 38.75
N THR A 21 -23.07 29.03 39.04
CA THR A 21 -22.58 30.41 39.22
C THR A 21 -22.37 31.15 37.89
N ALA A 22 -22.25 30.43 36.76
CA ALA A 22 -22.06 31.06 35.45
C ALA A 22 -23.37 31.60 34.82
N ILE A 23 -24.54 31.22 35.37
CA ILE A 23 -25.85 31.60 34.80
C ILE A 23 -26.36 32.93 35.38
N THR A 24 -25.80 33.43 36.49
CA THR A 24 -26.36 34.59 37.22
C THR A 24 -25.68 35.94 36.95
N THR A 25 -24.67 36.05 36.08
CA THR A 25 -23.93 37.31 35.85
C THR A 25 -23.88 37.80 34.40
N THR A 26 -24.82 37.40 33.54
CA THR A 26 -24.98 37.99 32.19
C THR A 26 -26.36 38.57 31.98
N THR A 27 -26.71 39.53 32.84
CA THR A 27 -27.74 40.54 32.57
C THR A 27 -27.08 41.91 32.58
N THR A 28 -26.38 42.23 31.49
CA THR A 28 -26.23 43.56 30.86
C THR A 28 -25.09 43.52 29.84
N ALA A 29 -25.24 44.27 28.74
CA ALA A 29 -24.31 44.45 27.60
C ALA A 29 -24.40 43.44 26.42
N SER A 30 -25.40 43.71 25.57
CA SER A 30 -25.34 43.87 24.10
C SER A 30 -24.31 43.10 23.24
N THR A 31 -24.86 42.37 22.26
CA THR A 31 -24.28 41.93 20.98
C THR A 31 -23.06 41.00 21.05
N CYS A 32 -23.28 39.77 21.53
CA CYS A 32 -22.45 38.63 21.15
C CYS A 32 -23.28 37.74 20.21
N SER A 33 -22.83 37.58 18.96
CA SER A 33 -23.55 36.83 17.93
C SER A 33 -23.77 35.37 18.38
N SER A 34 -24.96 34.84 18.12
CA SER A 34 -25.35 33.46 18.48
C SER A 34 -24.36 32.40 17.97
N SER A 35 -23.58 32.70 16.93
CA SER A 35 -22.50 31.86 16.41
C SER A 35 -21.32 31.71 17.37
N ALA A 36 -20.96 32.75 18.13
CA ALA A 36 -19.83 32.70 19.06
C ALA A 36 -20.16 31.86 20.31
N ILE A 37 -21.40 31.93 20.79
CA ILE A 37 -21.86 31.13 21.94
C ILE A 37 -22.01 29.66 21.53
N ILE A 38 -22.57 29.37 20.35
CA ILE A 38 -22.64 28.01 19.81
C ILE A 38 -21.23 27.45 19.55
N SER A 39 -20.30 28.25 19.03
CA SER A 39 -18.91 27.84 18.81
C SER A 39 -18.19 27.55 20.13
N CYS A 40 -18.37 28.37 21.17
CA CYS A 40 -17.81 28.12 22.50
C CYS A 40 -18.44 26.90 23.17
N TYR A 41 -19.75 26.66 23.01
CA TYR A 41 -20.43 25.50 23.59
C TYR A 41 -20.05 24.20 22.88
N LEU A 42 -19.92 24.23 21.54
CA LEU A 42 -19.37 23.13 20.75
C LEU A 42 -17.89 22.88 21.07
N ASN A 43 -17.07 23.93 21.27
CA ASN A 43 -15.68 23.79 21.71
C ASN A 43 -15.57 23.22 23.12
N ALA A 44 -16.44 23.62 24.05
CA ALA A 44 -16.46 23.09 25.41
C ALA A 44 -16.89 21.61 25.45
N LEU A 45 -17.92 21.24 24.66
CA LEU A 45 -18.37 19.85 24.53
C LEU A 45 -17.34 18.96 23.83
N THR A 46 -16.68 19.45 22.79
CA THR A 46 -15.63 18.71 22.07
C THR A 46 -14.36 18.56 22.90
N ASN A 47 -13.91 19.61 23.61
CA ASN A 47 -12.72 19.55 24.47
C ASN A 47 -12.92 18.64 25.69
N ASN A 48 -14.09 18.68 26.34
CA ASN A 48 -14.33 17.82 27.50
C ASN A 48 -14.54 16.35 27.09
N SER A 49 -15.26 16.10 25.98
CA SER A 49 -15.45 14.75 25.44
C SER A 49 -14.14 14.14 24.91
N SER A 50 -13.28 14.94 24.27
CA SER A 50 -11.96 14.48 23.80
C SER A 50 -11.05 14.06 24.95
N THR A 51 -11.10 14.75 26.09
CA THR A 51 -10.29 14.44 27.27
C THR A 51 -10.75 13.13 27.93
N VAL A 52 -12.06 12.93 28.08
CA VAL A 52 -12.63 11.67 28.62
C VAL A 52 -12.29 10.50 27.70
N TYR A 53 -12.45 10.69 26.39
CA TYR A 53 -12.10 9.71 25.38
C TYR A 53 -10.59 9.37 25.37
N PHE A 54 -9.72 10.36 25.58
CA PHE A 54 -8.27 10.15 25.73
C PHE A 54 -7.94 9.33 27.00
N THR A 55 -8.56 9.66 28.15
CA THR A 55 -8.31 8.96 29.41
C THR A 55 -8.79 7.51 29.43
N LEU A 56 -9.80 7.17 28.63
CA LEU A 56 -10.32 5.79 28.51
C LEU A 56 -9.33 4.85 27.82
N HIS A 57 -8.35 5.38 27.10
CA HIS A 57 -7.49 4.61 26.21
C HIS A 57 -5.98 4.82 26.47
N GLY A 58 -5.59 4.97 27.74
CA GLY A 58 -4.23 4.64 28.20
C GLY A 58 -3.20 5.78 28.20
N SER A 59 -1.96 5.43 28.59
CA SER A 59 -0.86 6.32 28.96
C SER A 59 0.14 6.62 27.83
N LEU A 60 -0.13 6.17 26.59
CA LEU A 60 0.78 6.39 25.47
C LEU A 60 0.79 7.87 25.03
N PRO A 61 1.95 8.44 24.71
CA PRO A 61 2.03 9.83 24.27
C PRO A 61 1.31 9.99 22.93
N GLY A 62 0.66 11.14 22.73
CA GLY A 62 -0.05 11.42 21.48
C GLY A 62 -0.88 12.69 21.60
N MET A 63 -1.51 13.07 20.49
CA MET A 63 -2.37 14.25 20.43
C MET A 63 -3.81 13.87 20.79
N ALA A 64 -4.46 14.69 21.62
CA ALA A 64 -5.87 14.49 21.95
C ALA A 64 -6.74 14.46 20.67
N PRO A 65 -7.65 13.48 20.52
CA PRO A 65 -8.48 13.35 19.34
C PRO A 65 -9.67 14.32 19.35
N GLN A 66 -10.03 14.85 18.20
CA GLN A 66 -11.29 15.56 18.01
C GLN A 66 -12.45 14.58 17.88
N PHE A 67 -13.62 14.98 18.35
CA PHE A 67 -14.84 14.20 18.21
C PHE A 67 -15.11 13.85 16.74
N LEU A 68 -15.42 12.58 16.45
CA LEU A 68 -15.64 11.96 15.12
C LEU A 68 -14.43 11.88 14.18
N PHE A 69 -13.56 12.88 14.13
CA PHE A 69 -12.45 12.94 13.16
C PHE A 69 -11.10 12.46 13.71
N GLY A 70 -11.02 12.18 15.01
CA GLY A 70 -9.76 11.76 15.63
C GLY A 70 -8.72 12.86 15.47
N ASN A 71 -7.54 12.52 14.96
CA ASN A 71 -6.49 13.50 14.69
C ASN A 71 -6.52 14.04 13.24
N LEU A 72 -7.39 13.55 12.35
CA LEU A 72 -7.31 13.82 10.90
C LEU A 72 -7.58 15.27 10.49
N LEU A 73 -8.55 15.93 11.14
CA LEU A 73 -8.91 17.31 10.81
C LEU A 73 -7.84 18.29 11.33
N GLN A 74 -7.39 18.13 12.58
CA GLN A 74 -6.38 19.00 13.20
C GLN A 74 -4.98 18.87 12.62
N THR A 75 -4.59 17.71 12.10
CA THR A 75 -3.30 17.52 11.41
C THR A 75 -3.33 17.94 9.95
N GLY A 76 -4.53 18.26 9.46
CA GLY A 76 -4.77 18.76 8.14
C GLY A 76 -4.77 17.76 6.99
N VAL A 77 -4.82 16.48 7.32
CA VAL A 77 -5.00 15.40 6.35
C VAL A 77 -6.26 15.62 5.50
N ILE A 78 -7.37 16.06 6.12
CA ILE A 78 -8.65 16.23 5.42
C ILE A 78 -8.74 17.56 4.65
N TRP A 79 -8.46 18.69 5.30
CA TRP A 79 -8.72 20.02 4.73
C TRP A 79 -7.58 20.63 3.90
N ARG A 80 -6.32 20.22 4.13
CA ARG A 80 -5.11 20.71 3.45
C ARG A 80 -4.51 19.65 2.53
N GLY A 81 -5.00 18.40 2.61
CA GLY A 81 -4.43 17.27 1.90
C GLY A 81 -3.02 16.90 2.40
N GLU A 82 -2.73 17.16 3.67
CA GLU A 82 -1.43 16.80 4.26
C GLU A 82 -1.22 15.29 4.18
N PRO A 83 -0.10 14.83 3.61
CA PRO A 83 0.15 13.40 3.48
C PRO A 83 0.28 12.74 4.85
N LEU A 84 -0.48 11.67 5.07
CA LEU A 84 -0.44 10.91 6.32
C LEU A 84 0.97 10.46 6.74
N PRO A 85 1.87 10.00 5.83
CA PRO A 85 3.24 9.65 6.21
C PRO A 85 4.01 10.81 6.84
N ASN A 86 3.84 12.03 6.32
CA ASN A 86 4.48 13.23 6.85
C ASN A 86 3.94 13.59 8.23
N VAL A 87 2.62 13.47 8.42
CA VAL A 87 1.97 13.70 9.72
C VAL A 87 2.46 12.70 10.76
N LEU A 88 2.51 11.41 10.42
CA LEU A 88 2.99 10.36 11.33
C LEU A 88 4.46 10.54 11.71
N ARG A 89 5.27 11.06 10.77
CA ARG A 89 6.65 11.43 11.05
C ARG A 89 6.76 12.60 12.02
N GLN A 90 6.00 13.67 11.82
CA GLN A 90 5.97 14.80 12.75
C GLN A 90 5.54 14.38 14.16
N PHE A 91 4.61 13.42 14.25
CA PHE A 91 4.21 12.83 15.53
C PHE A 91 5.34 12.03 16.16
N ARG A 92 6.06 11.21 15.39
CA ARG A 92 7.25 10.51 15.89
C ARG A 92 8.29 11.48 16.44
N ASP A 93 8.59 12.54 15.69
CA ASP A 93 9.60 13.53 16.08
C ASP A 93 9.19 14.29 17.37
N LYS A 94 7.89 14.39 17.66
CA LYS A 94 7.34 15.04 18.86
C LYS A 94 7.15 14.10 20.06
N PHE A 95 6.71 12.87 19.83
CA PHE A 95 6.24 11.95 20.88
C PHE A 95 7.15 10.72 21.07
N GLY A 96 8.14 10.54 20.21
CA GLY A 96 9.04 9.38 20.20
C GLY A 96 8.55 8.25 19.29
N ASP A 97 9.18 7.08 19.41
CA ASP A 97 8.95 5.94 18.50
C ASP A 97 7.62 5.23 18.66
N VAL A 98 6.99 5.38 19.82
CA VAL A 98 5.73 4.76 20.19
C VAL A 98 4.76 5.85 20.60
N PHE A 99 3.70 6.04 19.82
CA PHE A 99 2.69 7.06 20.09
C PHE A 99 1.31 6.61 19.64
N GLN A 100 0.27 7.25 20.16
CA GLN A 100 -1.09 7.03 19.70
C GLN A 100 -1.51 8.07 18.66
N PHE A 101 -2.22 7.59 17.64
CA PHE A 101 -2.85 8.36 16.58
C PHE A 101 -4.28 7.88 16.37
N TRP A 102 -5.21 8.80 16.17
CA TRP A 102 -6.63 8.50 16.05
C TRP A 102 -7.13 8.71 14.63
N PHE A 103 -7.61 7.65 14.01
CA PHE A 103 -8.30 7.70 12.73
C PHE A 103 -9.81 7.69 12.96
N GLY A 104 -10.40 8.88 13.03
CA GLY A 104 -11.78 9.01 13.49
C GLY A 104 -11.94 8.43 14.90
N PRO A 105 -12.89 7.48 15.13
CA PRO A 105 -13.08 6.84 16.41
C PRO A 105 -12.16 5.64 16.67
N ALA A 106 -11.24 5.31 15.75
CA ALA A 106 -10.35 4.17 15.90
C ALA A 106 -8.98 4.62 16.44
N ARG A 107 -8.56 4.04 17.57
CA ARG A 107 -7.21 4.24 18.13
C ARG A 107 -6.20 3.39 17.36
N MET A 108 -5.09 3.99 17.01
CA MET A 108 -3.95 3.33 16.40
C MET A 108 -2.69 3.65 17.19
N VAL A 109 -1.96 2.61 17.60
CA VAL A 109 -0.64 2.74 18.20
C VAL A 109 0.39 2.61 17.10
N VAL A 110 1.18 3.67 16.88
CA VAL A 110 2.23 3.68 15.86
C VAL A 110 3.54 3.29 16.51
N VAL A 111 4.24 2.33 15.90
CA VAL A 111 5.55 1.84 16.34
C VAL A 111 6.57 2.04 15.23
N SER A 112 7.73 2.62 15.59
CA SER A 112 8.81 2.94 14.64
C SER A 112 10.20 2.45 15.07
N CYS A 113 10.31 1.72 16.17
CA CYS A 113 11.58 1.16 16.64
C CYS A 113 11.74 -0.31 16.24
N LEU A 114 12.99 -0.75 16.02
CA LEU A 114 13.29 -2.09 15.52
C LEU A 114 12.89 -3.20 16.50
N GLU A 115 13.09 -2.97 17.80
CA GLU A 115 12.79 -3.95 18.85
C GLU A 115 11.30 -4.32 18.86
N ASP A 116 10.41 -3.32 18.91
CA ASP A 116 8.96 -3.54 18.88
C ASP A 116 8.51 -4.16 17.56
N VAL A 117 9.09 -3.74 16.44
CA VAL A 117 8.74 -4.26 15.11
C VAL A 117 9.12 -5.75 14.99
N GLN A 118 10.30 -6.13 15.48
CA GLN A 118 10.71 -7.53 15.55
C GLN A 118 9.79 -8.34 16.45
N HIS A 119 9.44 -7.80 17.62
CA HIS A 119 8.49 -8.41 18.55
C HIS A 119 7.14 -8.68 17.89
N ILE A 120 6.58 -7.69 17.18
CA ILE A 120 5.31 -7.82 16.46
C ILE A 120 5.40 -8.88 15.37
N PHE A 121 6.49 -8.90 14.59
CA PHE A 121 6.67 -9.87 13.51
C PHE A 121 6.90 -11.30 14.00
N SER A 122 7.53 -11.49 15.17
CA SER A 122 7.75 -12.83 15.75
C SER A 122 6.49 -13.39 16.43
N HIS A 123 5.64 -12.55 17.00
CA HIS A 123 4.46 -12.96 17.76
C HIS A 123 3.17 -13.05 16.92
N ARG A 124 3.20 -13.88 15.87
CA ARG A 124 2.08 -14.06 14.90
C ARG A 124 0.72 -14.37 15.51
N HIS A 125 0.67 -14.98 16.69
CA HIS A 125 -0.57 -15.39 17.35
C HIS A 125 -1.23 -14.23 18.11
N ILE A 126 -0.44 -13.19 18.43
CA ILE A 126 -0.88 -11.97 19.10
C ILE A 126 -1.30 -10.92 18.07
N TYR A 127 -0.52 -10.77 16.99
CA TYR A 127 -0.70 -9.73 15.99
C TYR A 127 -1.26 -10.29 14.69
N GLU A 128 -2.59 -10.22 14.52
CA GLU A 128 -3.27 -10.65 13.29
C GLU A 128 -3.53 -9.48 12.32
N GLN A 129 -4.08 -9.78 11.14
CA GLN A 129 -4.43 -8.77 10.13
C GLN A 129 -5.45 -7.78 10.72
N ALA A 130 -5.30 -6.49 10.44
CA ALA A 130 -6.12 -5.47 11.07
C ALA A 130 -7.58 -5.44 10.59
N ASP A 131 -8.52 -5.49 11.54
CA ASP A 131 -9.97 -5.58 11.31
C ASP A 131 -10.56 -4.37 10.53
N VAL A 132 -9.95 -3.18 10.65
CA VAL A 132 -10.50 -1.93 10.06
C VAL A 132 -10.44 -1.93 8.53
N PHE A 133 -9.38 -2.49 7.95
CA PHE A 133 -9.30 -2.70 6.50
C PHE A 133 -10.00 -3.99 6.09
N ASP A 134 -9.96 -5.00 6.97
CA ASP A 134 -10.54 -6.32 6.74
C ASP A 134 -12.06 -6.28 6.54
N GLU A 135 -12.82 -5.50 7.31
CA GLU A 135 -14.28 -5.43 7.15
C GLU A 135 -14.75 -4.87 5.80
N LYS A 136 -13.97 -3.98 5.18
CA LYS A 136 -14.26 -3.42 3.85
C LYS A 136 -13.74 -4.35 2.77
N MET A 137 -12.51 -4.84 2.91
CA MET A 137 -11.91 -5.76 1.94
C MET A 137 -12.61 -7.11 1.91
N LYS A 138 -13.19 -7.59 3.01
CA LYS A 138 -14.09 -8.74 3.05
C LYS A 138 -15.35 -8.57 2.21
N SER A 139 -15.82 -7.35 1.98
CA SER A 139 -16.94 -7.11 1.06
C SER A 139 -16.53 -7.21 -0.42
N ILE A 140 -15.22 -7.18 -0.70
CA ILE A 140 -14.65 -7.20 -2.04
C ILE A 140 -14.06 -8.58 -2.36
N VAL A 141 -13.14 -9.08 -1.53
CA VAL A 141 -12.42 -10.37 -1.70
C VAL A 141 -12.38 -11.15 -0.38
N PRO A 142 -13.53 -11.69 0.10
CA PRO A 142 -13.67 -12.28 1.43
C PRO A 142 -12.73 -13.46 1.69
N ASN A 143 -12.43 -14.27 0.68
CA ASN A 143 -11.63 -15.48 0.85
C ASN A 143 -10.18 -15.33 0.36
N SER A 144 -9.67 -14.10 0.21
CA SER A 144 -8.29 -13.88 -0.23
C SER A 144 -7.30 -13.83 0.94
N ILE A 145 -6.03 -14.16 0.70
CA ILE A 145 -4.96 -14.08 1.70
C ILE A 145 -4.83 -12.69 2.35
N PHE A 146 -5.33 -11.65 1.70
CA PHE A 146 -5.37 -10.28 2.21
C PHE A 146 -6.28 -10.15 3.44
N CYS A 147 -7.39 -10.90 3.49
CA CYS A 147 -8.42 -10.84 4.53
C CYS A 147 -8.36 -12.04 5.49
N LEU A 148 -7.83 -13.18 5.05
CA LEU A 148 -7.87 -14.42 5.82
C LEU A 148 -6.95 -14.37 7.05
N THR A 149 -7.38 -15.03 8.13
CA THR A 149 -6.58 -15.28 9.35
C THR A 149 -6.55 -16.77 9.71
N GLY A 150 -5.76 -17.14 10.72
CA GLY A 150 -5.71 -18.51 11.26
C GLY A 150 -5.37 -19.62 10.25
N SER A 151 -6.07 -20.75 10.38
CA SER A 151 -5.86 -21.96 9.56
C SER A 151 -6.16 -21.74 8.08
N LYS A 152 -7.19 -20.96 7.75
CA LYS A 152 -7.52 -20.57 6.37
C LYS A 152 -6.36 -19.85 5.70
N TYR A 153 -5.80 -18.84 6.38
CA TYR A 153 -4.64 -18.12 5.87
C TYR A 153 -3.45 -19.06 5.62
N LYS A 154 -3.17 -19.97 6.56
CA LYS A 154 -2.10 -20.98 6.42
C LYS A 154 -2.32 -21.90 5.22
N ARG A 155 -3.55 -22.37 4.99
CA ARG A 155 -3.92 -23.20 3.82
C ARG A 155 -3.68 -22.45 2.52
N HIS A 156 -4.20 -21.23 2.41
CA HIS A 156 -4.08 -20.41 1.20
C HIS A 156 -2.63 -20.04 0.90
N THR A 157 -1.87 -19.56 1.88
CA THR A 157 -0.44 -19.22 1.70
C THR A 157 0.41 -20.40 1.29
N THR A 158 0.14 -21.60 1.82
CA THR A 158 0.84 -22.83 1.40
C THR A 158 0.64 -23.12 -0.09
N ILE A 159 -0.54 -22.79 -0.62
CA ILE A 159 -0.90 -22.97 -2.03
C ILE A 159 -0.35 -21.84 -2.91
N THR A 160 -0.41 -20.59 -2.44
CA THR A 160 -0.09 -19.40 -3.25
C THR A 160 1.39 -19.03 -3.24
N HIS A 161 2.16 -19.28 -2.18
CA HIS A 161 3.60 -18.96 -2.15
C HIS A 161 4.41 -19.57 -3.30
N PRO A 162 4.21 -20.85 -3.68
CA PRO A 162 4.91 -21.45 -4.81
C PRO A 162 4.69 -20.76 -6.16
N LEU A 163 3.63 -19.95 -6.29
CA LEU A 163 3.34 -19.17 -7.51
C LEU A 163 4.41 -18.09 -7.70
N PHE A 164 4.81 -17.41 -6.63
CA PHE A 164 5.73 -16.27 -6.69
C PHE A 164 7.21 -16.66 -6.56
N ARG A 165 7.57 -17.90 -6.91
CA ARG A 165 8.97 -18.33 -6.94
C ARG A 165 9.68 -17.73 -8.14
N ARG A 166 10.93 -17.32 -7.94
CA ARG A 166 11.80 -16.72 -8.97
C ARG A 166 11.76 -17.44 -10.31
N GLY A 167 11.88 -18.78 -10.32
CA GLY A 167 11.90 -19.57 -11.56
C GLY A 167 10.64 -19.46 -12.43
N LYS A 168 9.50 -19.02 -11.86
CA LYS A 168 8.29 -18.71 -12.64
C LYS A 168 8.30 -17.26 -13.12
N ILE A 169 8.70 -16.34 -12.25
CA ILE A 169 8.74 -14.90 -12.49
C ILE A 169 9.66 -14.57 -13.68
N VAL A 170 10.87 -15.14 -13.72
CA VAL A 170 11.89 -14.79 -14.73
C VAL A 170 11.49 -15.15 -16.16
N ASN A 171 10.57 -16.12 -16.34
CA ASN A 171 10.08 -16.52 -17.67
C ASN A 171 9.25 -15.43 -18.35
N HIS A 172 8.84 -14.40 -17.61
CA HIS A 172 8.03 -13.30 -18.13
C HIS A 172 8.86 -12.07 -18.52
N LEU A 173 10.20 -12.15 -18.52
CA LEU A 173 11.06 -11.03 -18.88
C LEU A 173 10.69 -10.46 -20.25
N ASP A 174 10.62 -11.32 -21.28
CA ASP A 174 10.30 -10.90 -22.64
C ASP A 174 8.93 -10.22 -22.72
N THR A 175 7.94 -10.72 -21.99
CA THR A 175 6.62 -10.10 -21.89
C THR A 175 6.70 -8.68 -21.32
N ILE A 176 7.43 -8.50 -20.22
CA ILE A 176 7.62 -7.19 -19.57
C ILE A 176 8.33 -6.22 -20.52
N ILE A 177 9.38 -6.67 -21.20
CA ILE A 177 10.14 -5.86 -22.16
C ILE A 177 9.27 -5.46 -23.35
N ASN A 178 8.51 -6.40 -23.92
CA ASN A 178 7.60 -6.12 -25.04
C ASN A 178 6.53 -5.08 -24.67
N CYS A 179 5.92 -5.20 -23.49
CA CYS A 179 4.94 -4.21 -23.00
C CYS A 179 5.60 -2.83 -22.80
N THR A 180 6.82 -2.80 -22.27
CA THR A 180 7.58 -1.56 -22.07
C THR A 180 7.96 -0.92 -23.40
N ASP A 181 8.34 -1.72 -24.41
CA ASP A 181 8.64 -1.23 -25.76
C ASP A 181 7.40 -0.67 -26.48
N LYS A 182 6.21 -1.24 -26.24
CA LYS A 182 4.94 -0.65 -26.70
C LYS A 182 4.70 0.73 -26.07
N LEU A 183 4.96 0.89 -24.78
CA LEU A 183 4.86 2.19 -24.09
C LEU A 183 5.84 3.21 -24.70
N LEU A 184 7.09 2.82 -24.87
CA LEU A 184 8.14 3.66 -25.47
C LEU A 184 7.78 4.07 -26.91
N THR A 185 7.25 3.14 -27.70
CA THR A 185 6.78 3.44 -29.06
C THR A 185 5.65 4.47 -29.03
N ARG A 186 4.68 4.32 -28.11
CA ARG A 186 3.58 5.27 -27.94
C ARG A 186 4.07 6.64 -27.48
N TRP A 187 5.06 6.72 -26.60
CA TRP A 187 5.71 7.99 -26.24
C TRP A 187 6.38 8.63 -27.44
N ARG A 188 7.08 7.85 -28.26
CA ARG A 188 7.78 8.36 -29.45
C ARG A 188 6.81 8.87 -30.52
N THR A 189 5.70 8.18 -30.76
CA THR A 189 4.72 8.58 -31.80
C THR A 189 3.87 9.77 -31.40
N ASN A 190 3.67 10.00 -30.10
CA ASN A 190 2.83 11.08 -29.60
C ASN A 190 3.63 12.33 -29.21
N ASN A 191 4.96 12.30 -29.37
CA ASN A 191 5.84 13.37 -28.93
C ASN A 191 6.54 14.04 -30.12
N ASP A 192 5.84 15.01 -30.72
CA ASP A 192 6.37 15.81 -31.83
C ASP A 192 7.36 16.89 -31.35
N ASP A 193 7.38 17.22 -30.05
CA ASP A 193 8.25 18.24 -29.45
C ASP A 193 9.19 17.64 -28.39
N PRO A 194 10.53 17.70 -28.58
CA PRO A 194 11.48 17.25 -27.57
C PRO A 194 11.40 17.99 -26.22
N ASN A 195 10.73 19.15 -26.14
CA ASN A 195 10.49 19.90 -24.90
C ASN A 195 9.13 19.59 -24.24
N TYR A 196 8.33 18.66 -24.79
CA TYR A 196 7.03 18.32 -24.23
C TYR A 196 7.16 17.66 -22.85
N ILE A 197 6.35 18.16 -21.91
CA ILE A 197 6.25 17.62 -20.55
C ILE A 197 5.07 16.64 -20.52
N HIS A 198 5.36 15.37 -20.21
CA HIS A 198 4.35 14.35 -20.00
C HIS A 198 3.75 14.48 -18.60
N LEU A 199 2.52 15.01 -18.51
CA LEU A 199 1.83 15.31 -17.24
C LEU A 199 1.10 14.12 -16.60
N ASN A 200 0.84 13.05 -17.37
CA ASN A 200 0.01 11.91 -16.95
C ASN A 200 0.84 10.62 -16.81
N MET A 201 2.05 10.70 -16.27
CA MET A 201 2.93 9.53 -16.13
C MET A 201 2.29 8.39 -15.34
N PHE A 202 1.58 8.72 -14.26
CA PHE A 202 0.91 7.73 -13.43
C PHE A 202 -0.10 6.90 -14.24
N GLU A 203 -1.00 7.54 -14.99
CA GLU A 203 -2.01 6.86 -15.82
C GLU A 203 -1.37 5.95 -16.89
N GLN A 204 -0.26 6.39 -17.48
CA GLN A 204 0.44 5.61 -18.51
C GLN A 204 1.15 4.39 -17.91
N LEU A 205 1.77 4.55 -16.74
CA LEU A 205 2.37 3.45 -16.00
C LEU A 205 1.31 2.49 -15.45
N GLN A 206 0.13 3.00 -15.08
CA GLN A 206 -1.01 2.15 -14.72
C GLN A 206 -1.43 1.25 -15.89
N GLN A 207 -1.51 1.79 -17.10
CA GLN A 207 -1.81 0.99 -18.30
C GLN A 207 -0.75 -0.07 -18.55
N LEU A 208 0.53 0.29 -18.43
CA LEU A 208 1.64 -0.65 -18.55
C LEU A 208 1.53 -1.79 -17.52
N VAL A 209 1.41 -1.45 -16.23
CA VAL A 209 1.35 -2.41 -15.13
C VAL A 209 0.13 -3.30 -15.24
N LEU A 210 -1.02 -2.76 -15.67
CA LEU A 210 -2.21 -3.57 -15.87
C LEU A 210 -2.01 -4.59 -17.01
N GLU A 211 -1.37 -4.20 -18.11
CA GLU A 211 -1.05 -5.11 -19.22
C GLU A 211 -0.05 -6.19 -18.79
N THR A 212 1.07 -5.81 -18.18
CA THR A 212 2.12 -6.75 -17.74
C THR A 212 1.56 -7.70 -16.71
N PHE A 213 0.85 -7.21 -15.70
CA PHE A 213 0.24 -8.04 -14.67
C PHE A 213 -0.78 -9.02 -15.26
N SER A 214 -1.60 -8.59 -16.22
CA SER A 214 -2.60 -9.47 -16.83
C SER A 214 -1.97 -10.57 -17.68
N LEU A 215 -0.88 -10.27 -18.39
CA LEU A 215 -0.12 -11.27 -19.13
C LEU A 215 0.65 -12.23 -18.21
N ILE A 216 1.30 -11.72 -17.17
CA ILE A 216 2.07 -12.53 -16.20
C ILE A 216 1.15 -13.42 -15.39
N PHE A 217 0.08 -12.83 -14.85
CA PHE A 217 -0.76 -13.49 -13.86
C PHE A 217 -1.90 -14.28 -14.50
N PHE A 218 -2.56 -13.73 -15.54
CA PHE A 218 -3.73 -14.34 -16.17
C PHE A 218 -3.45 -14.97 -17.54
N ASP A 219 -2.23 -14.82 -18.09
CA ASP A 219 -1.91 -15.21 -19.46
C ASP A 219 -2.88 -14.60 -20.49
N TYR A 220 -3.31 -13.36 -20.21
CA TYR A 220 -4.34 -12.66 -20.96
C TYR A 220 -3.91 -11.24 -21.31
N SER A 221 -3.89 -10.92 -22.61
CA SER A 221 -3.63 -9.56 -23.07
C SER A 221 -4.90 -8.72 -22.94
N LEU A 222 -4.81 -7.64 -22.17
CA LEU A 222 -5.87 -6.63 -22.11
C LEU A 222 -5.79 -5.64 -23.27
N GLN A 223 -4.74 -5.71 -24.10
CA GLN A 223 -4.53 -4.81 -25.23
C GLN A 223 -4.64 -3.32 -24.82
N THR A 224 -4.34 -3.01 -23.56
CA THR A 224 -4.42 -1.64 -23.02
C THR A 224 -3.38 -0.70 -23.63
N MET A 225 -2.38 -1.29 -24.27
CA MET A 225 -1.22 -0.62 -24.87
C MET A 225 -1.29 -0.54 -26.40
N ASP A 226 -2.31 -1.11 -27.06
CA ASP A 226 -2.37 -1.20 -28.52
C ASP A 226 -2.92 0.11 -29.15
N ASN A 227 -2.14 0.71 -30.06
CA ASN A 227 -2.38 2.03 -30.67
C ASN A 227 -3.37 2.01 -31.85
N GLN A 228 -4.53 1.37 -31.72
CA GLN A 228 -5.60 1.48 -32.72
C GLN A 228 -6.91 1.96 -32.11
N GLY A 229 -7.13 3.29 -32.19
CA GLY A 229 -8.42 3.95 -32.47
C GLY A 229 -9.64 3.69 -31.58
N ASP A 230 -9.61 2.74 -30.65
CA ASP A 230 -10.78 2.23 -29.97
C ASP A 230 -10.59 2.32 -28.45
N ARG A 231 -10.55 3.56 -27.96
CA ARG A 231 -10.68 3.88 -26.51
C ARG A 231 -11.92 3.25 -25.87
N ASN A 232 -12.80 2.60 -26.65
CA ASN A 232 -14.11 2.11 -26.28
C ASN A 232 -14.31 0.57 -26.30
N ARG A 233 -13.29 -0.29 -26.55
CA ARG A 233 -13.59 -1.73 -26.77
C ARG A 233 -13.01 -2.83 -25.88
N ASN A 234 -12.03 -2.60 -25.00
CA ASN A 234 -11.79 -3.62 -23.96
C ASN A 234 -12.71 -3.39 -22.76
N GLU A 235 -13.97 -3.80 -22.93
CA GLU A 235 -15.00 -3.77 -21.88
C GLU A 235 -14.49 -4.38 -20.57
N PHE A 236 -13.65 -5.42 -20.66
CA PHE A 236 -13.01 -6.06 -19.51
C PHE A 236 -11.95 -5.18 -18.85
N ALA A 237 -11.06 -4.53 -19.61
CA ALA A 237 -10.11 -3.57 -19.04
C ALA A 237 -10.83 -2.40 -18.36
N HIS A 238 -11.85 -1.82 -19.00
CA HIS A 238 -12.64 -0.73 -18.39
C HIS A 238 -13.38 -1.18 -17.11
N ALA A 239 -13.86 -2.42 -17.09
CA ALA A 239 -14.47 -3.01 -15.91
C ALA A 239 -13.45 -3.18 -14.77
N ILE A 240 -12.24 -3.66 -15.06
CA ILE A 240 -11.14 -3.73 -14.08
C ILE A 240 -10.84 -2.34 -13.52
N TYR A 241 -10.62 -1.34 -14.37
CA TYR A 241 -10.37 0.04 -13.94
C TYR A 241 -11.49 0.58 -13.04
N THR A 242 -12.75 0.34 -13.43
CA THR A 242 -13.91 0.77 -12.64
C THR A 242 -13.94 0.09 -11.27
N VAL A 243 -13.65 -1.22 -11.21
CA VAL A 243 -13.57 -1.98 -9.96
C VAL A 243 -12.45 -1.44 -9.07
N LEU A 244 -11.23 -1.31 -9.60
CA LEU A 244 -10.06 -0.84 -8.86
C LEU A 244 -10.24 0.58 -8.32
N ASN A 245 -10.68 1.52 -9.15
CA ASN A 245 -10.91 2.92 -8.73
C ASN A 245 -12.04 3.04 -7.70
N THR A 246 -13.09 2.21 -7.84
CA THR A 246 -14.18 2.17 -6.85
C THR A 246 -13.68 1.63 -5.50
N ILE A 247 -12.83 0.59 -5.50
CA ILE A 247 -12.25 0.02 -4.29
C ILE A 247 -11.43 1.08 -3.54
N ILE A 248 -10.52 1.77 -4.24
CA ILE A 248 -9.71 2.86 -3.68
C ILE A 248 -10.59 3.94 -3.05
N THR A 249 -11.65 4.34 -3.76
CA THR A 249 -12.60 5.35 -3.28
C THR A 249 -13.30 4.91 -1.99
N VAL A 250 -13.70 3.64 -1.91
CA VAL A 250 -14.42 3.08 -0.76
C VAL A 250 -13.53 2.86 0.45
N ILE A 251 -12.25 2.55 0.25
CA ILE A 251 -11.30 2.37 1.36
C ILE A 251 -11.17 3.66 2.19
N LYS A 252 -11.27 4.83 1.56
CA LYS A 252 -11.23 6.15 2.23
C LYS A 252 -12.50 6.51 2.99
N MET A 253 -13.65 5.87 2.70
CA MET A 253 -14.94 6.19 3.32
C MET A 253 -15.16 5.42 4.63
N PRO A 254 -15.95 5.93 5.60
CA PRO A 254 -16.42 5.14 6.73
C PRO A 254 -17.09 3.82 6.29
N THR A 255 -16.89 2.72 7.02
CA THR A 255 -17.29 1.36 6.60
C THR A 255 -18.76 1.25 6.19
N PHE A 256 -19.69 1.85 6.94
CA PHE A 256 -21.11 1.80 6.62
C PHE A 256 -21.44 2.55 5.31
N ILE A 257 -20.81 3.71 5.07
CA ILE A 257 -20.97 4.50 3.84
C ILE A 257 -20.38 3.74 2.67
N GLY A 258 -19.18 3.17 2.83
CA GLY A 258 -18.52 2.37 1.81
C GLY A 258 -19.35 1.16 1.38
N ARG A 259 -19.90 0.41 2.34
CA ARG A 259 -20.80 -0.72 2.05
C ARG A 259 -22.05 -0.27 1.29
N LEU A 260 -22.69 0.81 1.74
CA LEU A 260 -23.85 1.36 1.05
C LEU A 260 -23.51 1.83 -0.37
N TYR A 261 -22.36 2.49 -0.55
CA TYR A 261 -21.86 2.94 -1.86
C TYR A 261 -21.65 1.76 -2.81
N LEU A 262 -20.99 0.68 -2.37
CA LEU A 262 -20.79 -0.53 -3.18
C LEU A 262 -22.12 -1.20 -3.55
N LEU A 263 -23.10 -1.21 -2.63
CA LEU A 263 -24.42 -1.80 -2.87
C LEU A 263 -25.25 -1.01 -3.89
N LEU A 264 -25.21 0.33 -3.80
CA LEU A 264 -25.98 1.24 -4.65
C LEU A 264 -25.30 1.55 -6.00
N ASN A 265 -23.99 1.39 -6.09
CA ASN A 265 -23.25 1.69 -7.32
C ASN A 265 -23.45 0.58 -8.37
N LEU A 266 -24.47 0.77 -9.21
CA LEU A 266 -24.80 -0.14 -10.31
C LEU A 266 -23.65 -0.31 -11.32
N LYS A 267 -22.86 0.73 -11.55
CA LYS A 267 -21.70 0.67 -12.45
C LYS A 267 -20.66 -0.31 -11.89
N TYR A 268 -20.31 -0.17 -10.61
CA TYR A 268 -19.41 -1.09 -9.92
C TYR A 268 -19.89 -2.53 -9.97
N ARG A 269 -21.18 -2.78 -9.67
CA ARG A 269 -21.74 -4.14 -9.68
C ARG A 269 -21.67 -4.78 -11.07
N ARG A 270 -22.07 -4.05 -12.12
CA ARG A 270 -21.96 -4.53 -13.51
C ARG A 270 -20.51 -4.82 -13.89
N SER A 271 -19.59 -3.93 -13.56
CA SER A 271 -18.16 -4.13 -13.83
C SER A 271 -17.60 -5.32 -13.07
N ARG A 272 -17.99 -5.51 -11.80
CA ARG A 272 -17.59 -6.66 -10.98
C ARG A 272 -18.11 -7.97 -11.55
N ASP A 273 -19.38 -8.01 -11.97
CA ASP A 273 -19.97 -9.20 -12.59
C ASP A 273 -19.25 -9.54 -13.91
N LEU A 274 -18.93 -8.53 -14.72
CA LEU A 274 -18.19 -8.72 -15.95
C LEU A 274 -16.76 -9.24 -15.71
N VAL A 275 -16.07 -8.69 -14.70
CA VAL A 275 -14.74 -9.18 -14.29
C VAL A 275 -14.84 -10.64 -13.85
N ASN A 276 -15.76 -10.96 -12.94
CA ASN A 276 -15.97 -12.32 -12.46
C ASN A 276 -16.25 -13.29 -13.62
N GLN A 277 -17.12 -12.93 -14.57
CA GLN A 277 -17.42 -13.76 -15.73
C GLN A 277 -16.18 -14.05 -16.60
N HIS A 278 -15.30 -13.07 -16.79
CA HIS A 278 -14.05 -13.29 -17.54
C HIS A 278 -13.09 -14.19 -16.77
N LEU A 279 -12.93 -13.97 -15.46
CA LEU A 279 -12.09 -14.83 -14.62
C LEU A 279 -12.62 -16.28 -14.58
N TYR A 280 -13.95 -16.47 -14.50
CA TYR A 280 -14.56 -17.80 -14.62
C TYR A 280 -14.26 -18.45 -15.97
N ARG A 281 -14.36 -17.71 -17.07
CA ARG A 281 -14.03 -18.22 -18.41
C ARG A 281 -12.57 -18.66 -18.51
N MET A 282 -11.63 -17.89 -17.93
CA MET A 282 -10.21 -18.28 -17.87
C MET A 282 -10.02 -19.58 -17.09
N ILE A 283 -10.73 -19.75 -15.97
CA ILE A 283 -10.68 -20.99 -15.18
C ILE A 283 -11.20 -22.17 -16.02
N GLU A 284 -12.31 -22.01 -16.71
CA GLU A 284 -12.90 -23.08 -17.52
C GLU A 284 -12.02 -23.46 -18.72
N GLN A 285 -11.40 -22.48 -19.38
CA GLN A 285 -10.46 -22.72 -20.49
C GLN A 285 -9.26 -23.55 -20.04
N GLU A 286 -8.65 -23.20 -18.90
CA GLU A 286 -7.55 -23.96 -18.32
C GLU A 286 -7.95 -25.40 -17.96
N LEU A 287 -9.19 -25.59 -17.47
CA LEU A 287 -9.69 -26.91 -17.11
C LEU A 287 -9.98 -27.82 -18.31
N GLN A 288 -10.19 -27.25 -19.49
CA GLN A 288 -10.43 -27.99 -20.73
C GLN A 288 -9.14 -28.46 -21.41
N GLU A 289 -7.98 -27.96 -21.00
CA GLU A 289 -6.70 -28.39 -21.56
C GLU A 289 -6.38 -29.86 -21.27
N THR A 290 -5.60 -30.47 -22.17
CA THR A 290 -5.14 -31.85 -21.97
C THR A 290 -4.24 -31.96 -20.73
N PRO A 291 -4.21 -33.13 -20.06
CA PRO A 291 -3.37 -33.32 -18.87
C PRO A 291 -1.88 -33.02 -19.10
N MET A 292 -1.39 -33.26 -20.32
CA MET A 292 0.00 -32.98 -20.71
C MET A 292 0.28 -31.48 -20.79
N MET A 293 -0.55 -30.72 -21.53
CA MET A 293 -0.43 -29.26 -21.64
C MET A 293 -0.57 -28.59 -20.29
N ARG A 294 -1.51 -29.05 -19.47
CA ARG A 294 -1.73 -28.52 -18.11
C ARG A 294 -0.51 -28.74 -17.20
N ALA A 295 0.16 -29.89 -17.30
CA ALA A 295 1.36 -30.16 -16.52
C ALA A 295 2.55 -29.27 -16.93
N GLU A 296 2.63 -28.90 -18.22
CA GLU A 296 3.60 -27.96 -18.76
C GLU A 296 3.28 -26.52 -18.34
N ARG A 297 2.05 -26.05 -18.60
CA ARG A 297 1.59 -24.71 -18.21
C ARG A 297 1.65 -24.48 -16.71
N LYS A 298 1.39 -25.50 -15.87
CA LYS A 298 1.58 -25.41 -14.41
C LYS A 298 3.00 -24.99 -14.00
N LYS A 299 4.01 -25.34 -14.80
CA LYS A 299 5.41 -24.95 -14.52
C LYS A 299 5.67 -23.48 -14.87
N LEU A 300 5.01 -22.98 -15.91
CA LEU A 300 5.31 -21.69 -16.52
C LEU A 300 4.35 -20.57 -16.08
N SER A 301 3.06 -20.86 -15.94
CA SER A 301 1.99 -19.90 -15.69
C SER A 301 1.54 -19.86 -14.22
N LEU A 302 1.29 -18.64 -13.72
CA LEU A 302 0.78 -18.40 -12.37
C LEU A 302 -0.67 -18.84 -12.24
N ILE A 303 -1.53 -18.46 -13.18
CA ILE A 303 -2.95 -18.87 -13.23
C ILE A 303 -3.09 -20.39 -13.34
N ALA A 304 -2.35 -21.04 -14.22
CA ALA A 304 -2.40 -22.50 -14.39
C ALA A 304 -2.05 -23.24 -13.08
N SER A 305 -1.05 -22.71 -12.37
CA SER A 305 -0.63 -23.27 -11.08
C SER A 305 -1.61 -23.01 -9.95
N LEU A 306 -2.32 -21.87 -9.96
CA LEU A 306 -3.40 -21.60 -9.00
C LEU A 306 -4.62 -22.47 -9.30
N ILE A 307 -5.01 -22.62 -10.56
CA ILE A 307 -6.14 -23.47 -10.99
C ILE A 307 -5.85 -24.95 -10.74
N ALA A 308 -4.58 -25.38 -10.81
CA ALA A 308 -4.18 -26.72 -10.40
C ALA A 308 -4.40 -27.02 -8.91
N SER A 309 -4.65 -25.99 -8.08
CA SER A 309 -5.01 -26.14 -6.67
C SER A 309 -6.52 -26.28 -6.43
N LEU A 310 -7.35 -26.25 -7.48
CA LEU A 310 -8.81 -26.39 -7.32
C LEU A 310 -9.19 -27.70 -6.63
N GLN A 311 -10.18 -27.60 -5.75
CA GLN A 311 -10.80 -28.75 -5.10
C GLN A 311 -11.43 -29.69 -6.12
N GLN A 312 -11.13 -30.97 -6.01
CA GLN A 312 -11.69 -32.01 -6.89
C GLN A 312 -13.15 -32.31 -6.55
N ASP A 313 -13.50 -32.37 -5.26
CA ASP A 313 -14.86 -32.58 -4.76
C ASP A 313 -15.20 -31.51 -3.70
N GLU A 314 -15.86 -30.44 -4.14
CA GLU A 314 -16.25 -29.33 -3.26
C GLU A 314 -17.20 -29.76 -2.14
N LYS A 315 -18.05 -30.77 -2.36
CA LYS A 315 -19.00 -31.24 -1.32
C LYS A 315 -18.29 -32.01 -0.24
N LEU A 316 -17.35 -32.89 -0.63
CA LEU A 316 -16.53 -33.62 0.33
C LEU A 316 -15.63 -32.66 1.13
N GLU A 317 -14.95 -31.74 0.45
CA GLU A 317 -14.09 -30.76 1.12
C GLU A 317 -14.88 -29.81 2.03
N ALA A 318 -16.13 -29.46 1.69
CA ALA A 318 -17.00 -28.65 2.54
C ALA A 318 -17.32 -29.31 3.90
N SER A 319 -17.27 -30.65 3.98
CA SER A 319 -17.50 -31.40 5.23
C SER A 319 -16.28 -31.53 6.14
N LYS A 320 -15.09 -31.16 5.64
CA LYS A 320 -13.83 -31.24 6.39
C LYS A 320 -13.57 -29.99 7.22
N THR A 321 -12.73 -30.14 8.25
CA THR A 321 -12.18 -28.97 8.96
C THR A 321 -11.27 -28.17 8.04
N GLU A 322 -11.08 -26.87 8.31
CA GLU A 322 -10.20 -26.01 7.50
C GLU A 322 -8.76 -26.51 7.42
N GLU A 323 -8.30 -27.24 8.43
CA GLU A 323 -6.95 -27.81 8.50
C GLU A 323 -6.80 -29.05 7.62
N ASP A 324 -7.90 -29.80 7.42
CA ASP A 324 -7.95 -31.01 6.60
C ASP A 324 -8.31 -30.73 5.14
N LYS A 325 -8.86 -29.55 4.84
CA LYS A 325 -9.21 -29.13 3.49
C LYS A 325 -7.98 -29.08 2.60
N LYS A 326 -8.10 -29.67 1.41
CA LYS A 326 -7.06 -29.62 0.38
C LYS A 326 -7.50 -28.72 -0.76
N GLY A 327 -6.58 -27.93 -1.29
CA GLY A 327 -6.87 -27.04 -2.41
C GLY A 327 -7.77 -25.86 -2.04
N LEU A 328 -8.21 -25.15 -3.08
CA LEU A 328 -9.08 -23.98 -3.03
C LEU A 328 -10.39 -24.26 -3.79
N SER A 329 -11.52 -23.82 -3.26
CA SER A 329 -12.79 -23.78 -4.00
C SER A 329 -12.72 -22.79 -5.16
N ARG A 330 -13.66 -22.88 -6.11
CA ARG A 330 -13.73 -21.93 -7.23
C ARG A 330 -13.87 -20.48 -6.77
N ALA A 331 -14.67 -20.24 -5.73
CA ALA A 331 -14.83 -18.91 -5.14
C ALA A 331 -13.54 -18.41 -4.46
N GLU A 332 -12.83 -19.29 -3.73
CA GLU A 332 -11.54 -18.97 -3.14
C GLU A 332 -10.50 -18.60 -4.22
N VAL A 333 -10.42 -19.35 -5.31
CA VAL A 333 -9.51 -19.03 -6.44
C VAL A 333 -9.81 -17.66 -7.04
N LEU A 334 -11.10 -17.33 -7.27
CA LEU A 334 -11.49 -16.04 -7.81
C LEU A 334 -11.16 -14.87 -6.88
N ASP A 335 -11.40 -15.02 -5.58
CA ASP A 335 -11.06 -14.01 -4.60
C ASP A 335 -9.54 -13.79 -4.54
N GLU A 336 -8.73 -14.84 -4.65
CA GLU A 336 -7.27 -14.71 -4.75
C GLU A 336 -6.84 -14.00 -6.04
N MET A 337 -7.40 -14.38 -7.19
CA MET A 337 -7.10 -13.74 -8.48
C MET A 337 -7.37 -12.24 -8.45
N LEU A 338 -8.54 -11.83 -7.93
CA LEU A 338 -8.90 -10.43 -7.80
C LEU A 338 -8.03 -9.70 -6.76
N SER A 339 -7.70 -10.36 -5.65
CA SER A 339 -6.83 -9.81 -4.60
C SER A 339 -5.42 -9.52 -5.12
N PHE A 340 -4.83 -10.44 -5.88
CA PHE A 340 -3.52 -10.24 -6.48
C PHE A 340 -3.51 -9.09 -7.49
N LEU A 341 -4.57 -8.95 -8.30
CA LEU A 341 -4.73 -7.83 -9.22
C LEU A 341 -4.80 -6.48 -8.47
N ILE A 342 -5.59 -6.39 -7.40
CA ILE A 342 -5.71 -5.17 -6.58
C ILE A 342 -4.36 -4.81 -5.96
N ALA A 343 -3.67 -5.78 -5.36
CA ALA A 343 -2.43 -5.57 -4.63
C ALA A 343 -1.25 -5.22 -5.57
N GLY A 344 -1.11 -5.92 -6.69
CA GLY A 344 -0.01 -5.74 -7.64
C GLY A 344 -0.14 -4.49 -8.51
N TYR A 345 -1.37 -4.05 -8.80
CA TYR A 345 -1.59 -2.93 -9.73
C TYR A 345 -1.12 -1.58 -9.17
N SER A 346 -1.66 -1.17 -8.01
CA SER A 346 -1.43 0.19 -7.49
C SER A 346 -0.01 0.37 -6.93
N THR A 347 0.53 -0.65 -6.27
CA THR A 347 1.84 -0.58 -5.61
C THR A 347 3.00 -0.55 -6.60
N THR A 348 2.97 -1.39 -7.64
CA THR A 348 3.99 -1.39 -8.71
C THR A 348 3.95 -0.11 -9.53
N THR A 349 2.75 0.38 -9.86
CA THR A 349 2.58 1.69 -10.54
C THR A 349 3.24 2.81 -9.73
N ALA A 350 2.95 2.88 -8.43
CA ALA A 350 3.55 3.88 -7.54
C ALA A 350 5.08 3.78 -7.53
N ALA A 351 5.64 2.57 -7.44
CA ALA A 351 7.09 2.35 -7.47
C ALA A 351 7.72 2.86 -8.78
N LEU A 352 7.16 2.52 -9.94
CA LEU A 352 7.64 3.00 -11.24
C LEU A 352 7.54 4.52 -11.37
N THR A 353 6.46 5.10 -10.86
CA THR A 353 6.23 6.56 -10.88
C THR A 353 7.29 7.28 -10.05
N TRP A 354 7.57 6.77 -8.83
CA TRP A 354 8.66 7.29 -8.00
C TRP A 354 10.03 7.11 -8.62
N PHE A 355 10.29 5.97 -9.27
CA PHE A 355 11.55 5.75 -9.97
C PHE A 355 11.78 6.83 -11.02
N ILE A 356 10.80 7.05 -11.92
CA ILE A 356 10.92 8.07 -12.96
C ILE A 356 11.11 9.46 -12.35
N HIS A 357 10.41 9.77 -11.26
CA HIS A 357 10.50 11.08 -10.59
C HIS A 357 11.88 11.31 -10.01
N LEU A 358 12.40 10.31 -9.30
CA LEU A 358 13.74 10.37 -8.72
C LEU A 358 14.79 10.46 -9.83
N MET A 359 14.63 9.74 -10.95
CA MET A 359 15.56 9.86 -12.08
C MET A 359 15.49 11.25 -12.73
N SER A 360 14.30 11.87 -12.83
CA SER A 360 14.15 13.20 -13.44
C SER A 360 14.78 14.33 -12.61
N ILE A 361 14.81 14.19 -11.28
CA ILE A 361 15.36 15.22 -10.37
C ILE A 361 16.79 14.91 -9.88
N HIS A 362 17.31 13.70 -10.13
CA HIS A 362 18.68 13.27 -9.82
C HIS A 362 19.44 12.84 -11.08
N PRO A 363 19.79 13.77 -11.99
CA PRO A 363 20.47 13.45 -13.26
C PRO A 363 21.82 12.75 -13.05
N GLU A 364 22.52 13.01 -11.94
CA GLU A 364 23.77 12.34 -11.56
C GLU A 364 23.59 10.84 -11.28
N VAL A 365 22.49 10.45 -10.63
CA VAL A 365 22.14 9.05 -10.39
C VAL A 365 21.69 8.41 -11.70
N GLN A 366 20.84 9.11 -12.46
CA GLN A 366 20.35 8.67 -13.75
C GLN A 366 21.51 8.32 -14.70
N ASN A 367 22.50 9.20 -14.81
CA ASN A 367 23.68 9.00 -15.67
C ASN A 367 24.51 7.79 -15.26
N LYS A 368 24.63 7.50 -13.95
CA LYS A 368 25.33 6.30 -13.46
C LYS A 368 24.58 5.02 -13.83
N VAL A 369 23.24 5.01 -13.72
CA VAL A 369 22.41 3.89 -14.19
C VAL A 369 22.61 3.70 -15.70
N LYS A 370 22.50 4.76 -16.50
CA LYS A 370 22.70 4.66 -17.96
C LYS A 370 24.10 4.16 -18.32
N LYS A 371 25.13 4.61 -17.60
CA LYS A 371 26.52 4.13 -17.79
C LYS A 371 26.68 2.65 -17.46
N GLU A 372 26.00 2.14 -16.43
CA GLU A 372 25.96 0.71 -16.13
C GLU A 372 25.29 -0.07 -17.26
N LEU A 373 24.12 0.39 -17.72
CA LEU A 373 23.34 -0.29 -18.75
C LEU A 373 24.01 -0.26 -20.14
N ALA A 374 24.75 0.79 -20.46
CA ALA A 374 25.46 0.95 -21.74
C ALA A 374 26.58 -0.07 -21.97
N GLN A 375 26.99 -0.82 -20.94
CA GLN A 375 27.98 -1.89 -21.07
C GLN A 375 27.43 -3.13 -21.78
N TYR A 376 26.12 -3.20 -21.98
CA TYR A 376 25.42 -4.35 -22.53
C TYR A 376 24.65 -3.96 -23.81
N ASN A 377 24.36 -4.96 -24.65
CA ASN A 377 23.62 -4.75 -25.88
C ASN A 377 22.22 -4.19 -25.59
N MET A 378 21.84 -3.12 -26.29
CA MET A 378 20.58 -2.39 -26.14
C MET A 378 19.38 -3.12 -26.79
N GLN A 379 19.63 -4.12 -27.63
CA GLN A 379 18.57 -4.80 -28.38
C GLN A 379 17.81 -5.84 -27.56
N SER A 380 18.51 -6.64 -26.75
CA SER A 380 17.92 -7.69 -25.91
C SER A 380 18.38 -7.59 -24.46
N LEU A 381 17.46 -7.81 -23.52
CA LEU A 381 17.74 -7.87 -22.10
C LEU A 381 17.49 -9.30 -21.60
N SER A 382 18.54 -9.97 -21.15
CA SER A 382 18.47 -11.29 -20.51
C SER A 382 18.33 -11.20 -19.00
N VAL A 383 17.92 -12.30 -18.36
CA VAL A 383 17.80 -12.39 -16.90
C VAL A 383 19.16 -12.21 -16.23
N GLU A 384 20.21 -12.79 -16.81
CA GLU A 384 21.59 -12.71 -16.31
C GLU A 384 22.11 -11.27 -16.35
N GLN A 385 21.82 -10.53 -17.43
CA GLN A 385 22.13 -9.11 -17.51
C GLN A 385 21.36 -8.29 -16.47
N LEU A 386 20.05 -8.54 -16.36
CA LEU A 386 19.22 -7.84 -15.38
C LEU A 386 19.73 -8.06 -13.94
N ASP A 387 20.19 -9.27 -13.63
CA ASP A 387 20.79 -9.61 -12.34
C ASP A 387 22.13 -8.90 -12.11
N SER A 388 22.91 -8.66 -13.17
CA SER A 388 24.21 -8.00 -13.08
C SER A 388 24.15 -6.49 -12.82
N PHE A 389 23.02 -5.83 -13.08
CA PHE A 389 22.84 -4.38 -12.84
C PHE A 389 22.79 -4.08 -11.34
N THR A 390 23.96 -3.81 -10.78
CA THR A 390 24.23 -3.65 -9.35
C THR A 390 23.85 -2.25 -8.88
N TYR A 391 24.19 -1.22 -9.64
CA TYR A 391 23.85 0.16 -9.32
C TYR A 391 22.35 0.40 -9.46
N LEU A 392 21.71 -0.14 -10.50
CA LEU A 392 20.24 -0.11 -10.60
C LEU A 392 19.57 -0.79 -9.40
N ASP A 393 20.10 -1.91 -8.91
CA ASP A 393 19.59 -2.53 -7.68
C ASP A 393 19.72 -1.61 -6.46
N CYS A 394 20.85 -0.91 -6.32
CA CYS A 394 21.06 0.09 -5.27
C CYS A 394 20.05 1.24 -5.35
N VAL A 395 19.78 1.75 -6.56
CA VAL A 395 18.78 2.80 -6.82
C VAL A 395 17.38 2.33 -6.41
N LEU A 396 16.98 1.11 -6.79
CA LEU A 396 15.67 0.58 -6.44
C LEU A 396 15.52 0.31 -4.94
N ARG A 397 16.58 -0.20 -4.28
CA ARG A 397 16.59 -0.40 -2.83
C ARG A 397 16.48 0.93 -2.07
N GLU A 398 17.18 1.96 -2.53
CA GLU A 398 17.07 3.31 -1.97
C GLU A 398 15.71 3.93 -2.24
N MET A 399 15.12 3.70 -3.41
CA MET A 399 13.76 4.14 -3.71
C MET A 399 12.75 3.48 -2.76
N PHE A 400 12.81 2.15 -2.58
CA PHE A 400 11.89 1.47 -1.66
C PHE A 400 12.09 1.89 -0.20
N ARG A 401 13.30 2.26 0.21
CA ARG A 401 13.57 2.84 1.54
C ARG A 401 12.98 4.25 1.66
N PHE A 402 13.28 5.09 0.68
CA PHE A 402 13.00 6.52 0.69
C PHE A 402 11.53 6.82 0.39
N VAL A 403 10.90 6.15 -0.56
CA VAL A 403 9.51 6.35 -0.95
C VAL A 403 8.82 4.98 -1.09
N PRO A 404 8.62 4.25 0.03
CA PRO A 404 7.94 2.97 -0.02
C PRO A 404 6.49 3.18 -0.49
N PRO A 405 5.99 2.38 -1.47
CA PRO A 405 4.58 2.46 -1.87
C PRO A 405 3.63 2.32 -0.68
N GLY A 406 3.91 1.37 0.23
CA GLY A 406 3.20 1.25 1.51
C GLY A 406 3.93 1.97 2.64
N PHE A 407 3.33 3.04 3.18
CA PHE A 407 3.95 3.83 4.26
C PHE A 407 3.94 3.14 5.64
N GLY A 408 3.11 2.11 5.81
CA GLY A 408 3.04 1.31 7.03
C GLY A 408 2.19 0.06 6.85
N THR A 409 2.22 -0.85 7.83
CA THR A 409 1.37 -2.04 7.85
C THR A 409 0.68 -2.19 9.20
N LEU A 410 -0.59 -2.61 9.19
CA LEU A 410 -1.44 -2.64 10.38
C LEU A 410 -1.63 -4.06 10.91
N ARG A 411 -1.71 -4.18 12.23
CA ARG A 411 -2.10 -5.40 12.95
C ARG A 411 -3.19 -5.10 13.97
N THR A 412 -4.06 -6.07 14.24
CA THR A 412 -4.95 -6.05 15.40
C THR A 412 -4.42 -7.04 16.44
N LEU A 413 -4.42 -6.64 17.71
CA LEU A 413 -4.09 -7.54 18.82
C LEU A 413 -5.24 -8.50 19.12
N THR A 414 -4.95 -9.79 19.19
CA THR A 414 -5.91 -10.85 19.57
C THR A 414 -5.96 -11.08 21.08
N VAL A 415 -4.90 -10.70 21.79
CA VAL A 415 -4.72 -10.77 23.24
C VAL A 415 -3.96 -9.54 23.73
N ASP A 416 -4.05 -9.22 25.01
CA ASP A 416 -3.24 -8.17 25.64
C ASP A 416 -1.74 -8.49 25.51
N ASP A 417 -0.92 -7.46 25.32
CA ASP A 417 0.53 -7.59 25.19
C ASP A 417 1.24 -6.34 25.73
N ARG A 418 2.57 -6.38 25.81
CA ARG A 418 3.41 -5.26 26.23
C ARG A 418 4.53 -5.02 25.24
N LEU A 419 4.70 -3.76 24.81
CA LEU A 419 5.80 -3.38 23.93
C LEU A 419 7.13 -3.43 24.69
N PRO A 420 8.16 -4.15 24.19
CA PRO A 420 9.45 -4.25 24.85
C PRO A 420 10.15 -2.89 25.07
N SER A 421 10.11 -2.00 24.09
CA SER A 421 10.91 -0.77 24.09
C SER A 421 10.53 0.23 25.19
N THR A 422 9.23 0.29 25.51
CA THR A 422 8.64 1.29 26.42
C THR A 422 7.95 0.66 27.63
N GLY A 423 7.73 -0.66 27.60
CA GLY A 423 6.89 -1.35 28.57
C GLY A 423 5.41 -0.97 28.47
N ALA A 424 4.97 -0.31 27.40
CA ALA A 424 3.59 0.13 27.23
C ALA A 424 2.63 -1.04 27.07
N GLU A 425 1.51 -0.98 27.79
CA GLU A 425 0.47 -2.00 27.73
C GLU A 425 -0.45 -1.78 26.53
N LEU A 426 -0.56 -2.82 25.69
CA LEU A 426 -1.50 -2.89 24.59
C LEU A 426 -2.63 -3.85 24.96
N ARG A 427 -3.85 -3.49 24.58
CA ARG A 427 -5.05 -4.28 24.88
C ARG A 427 -5.49 -5.04 23.65
N LYS A 428 -6.13 -6.19 23.88
CA LYS A 428 -6.86 -6.91 22.84
C LYS A 428 -7.77 -5.95 22.06
N GLY A 429 -7.72 -6.02 20.73
CA GLY A 429 -8.47 -5.16 19.82
C GLY A 429 -7.74 -3.87 19.43
N ASP A 430 -6.60 -3.55 20.05
CA ASP A 430 -5.79 -2.42 19.64
C ASP A 430 -5.22 -2.61 18.24
N LEU A 431 -5.20 -1.52 17.47
CA LEU A 431 -4.57 -1.45 16.17
C LEU A 431 -3.14 -0.97 16.33
N VAL A 432 -2.18 -1.71 15.80
CA VAL A 432 -0.77 -1.32 15.76
C VAL A 432 -0.35 -1.07 14.33
N LEU A 433 0.13 0.14 14.05
CA LEU A 433 0.74 0.53 12.78
C LEU A 433 2.25 0.46 12.89
N ILE A 434 2.86 -0.43 12.12
CA ILE A 434 4.29 -0.46 11.92
C ILE A 434 4.66 0.63 10.90
N GLY A 435 5.38 1.65 11.34
CA GLY A 435 5.76 2.82 10.56
C GLY A 435 6.93 2.56 9.61
N ILE A 436 6.66 1.89 8.48
CA ILE A 436 7.67 1.59 7.44
C ILE A 436 8.37 2.87 6.96
N HIS A 437 7.61 3.93 6.67
CA HIS A 437 8.16 5.22 6.20
C HIS A 437 9.07 5.89 7.25
N ASN A 438 8.67 5.82 8.53
CA ASN A 438 9.46 6.34 9.65
C ASN A 438 10.77 5.57 9.79
N MET A 439 10.71 4.24 9.79
CA MET A 439 11.90 3.38 9.88
C MET A 439 12.84 3.60 8.71
N GLY A 440 12.31 3.79 7.50
CA GLY A 440 13.08 4.11 6.30
C GLY A 440 13.90 5.40 6.41
N ARG A 441 13.50 6.34 7.27
CA ARG A 441 14.17 7.65 7.47
C ARG A 441 14.89 7.77 8.82
N ASP A 442 15.02 6.67 9.55
CA ASP A 442 15.61 6.71 10.87
C ASP A 442 17.15 6.67 10.81
N ARG A 443 17.79 7.69 11.39
CA ARG A 443 19.25 7.79 11.44
C ARG A 443 19.92 6.66 12.23
N ARG A 444 19.19 5.99 13.13
CA ARG A 444 19.69 4.81 13.87
C ARG A 444 19.93 3.60 12.97
N TYR A 445 19.16 3.48 11.88
CA TYR A 445 19.23 2.32 10.98
C TYR A 445 19.90 2.65 9.64
N TRP A 446 19.86 3.93 9.24
CA TRP A 446 20.39 4.41 7.97
C TRP A 446 21.54 5.39 8.17
N SER A 447 22.46 5.03 9.05
CA SER A 447 23.75 5.69 9.23
C SER A 447 24.57 5.67 7.94
N GLY A 448 25.37 6.71 7.74
CA GLY A 448 26.16 6.88 6.53
C GLY A 448 26.61 8.32 6.35
N PRO A 449 27.30 8.63 5.24
CA PRO A 449 27.81 9.97 4.96
C PRO A 449 26.71 10.99 4.66
N VAL A 450 25.49 10.52 4.38
CA VAL A 450 24.36 11.33 3.92
C VAL A 450 23.13 11.04 4.78
N ASP A 451 22.41 12.13 5.10
CA ASP A 451 21.14 12.11 5.83
C ASP A 451 20.14 11.08 5.25
N PRO A 452 19.43 10.28 6.07
CA PRO A 452 18.36 9.41 5.58
C PRO A 452 17.25 10.12 4.80
N ASP A 453 17.08 11.43 4.98
CA ASP A 453 16.12 12.25 4.23
C ASP A 453 16.59 12.67 2.84
N GLN A 454 17.80 12.28 2.45
CA GLN A 454 18.28 12.47 1.09
C GLN A 454 18.29 11.14 0.36
N PHE A 455 17.91 11.18 -0.92
CA PHE A 455 18.01 10.04 -1.81
C PHE A 455 19.47 9.81 -2.20
N TYR A 456 20.05 8.70 -1.73
CA TYR A 456 21.47 8.39 -1.90
C TYR A 456 21.69 6.88 -2.15
N PRO A 457 21.59 6.43 -3.42
CA PRO A 457 21.71 5.01 -3.80
C PRO A 457 23.02 4.34 -3.37
N GLU A 458 24.12 5.09 -3.35
CA GLU A 458 25.45 4.61 -2.97
C GLU A 458 25.50 4.02 -1.55
N ARG A 459 24.48 4.30 -0.72
CA ARG A 459 24.28 3.67 0.58
C ARG A 459 24.29 2.13 0.51
N PHE A 460 23.85 1.56 -0.61
CA PHE A 460 23.77 0.12 -0.82
C PHE A 460 24.95 -0.49 -1.58
N LEU A 461 25.89 0.31 -2.09
CA LEU A 461 27.03 -0.17 -2.88
C LEU A 461 28.12 -0.84 -2.05
N VAL A 462 28.35 -0.36 -0.82
CA VAL A 462 29.43 -0.85 0.03
C VAL A 462 28.92 -2.05 0.84
N GLU A 463 29.44 -3.24 0.54
CA GLU A 463 29.23 -4.42 1.39
C GLU A 463 29.77 -4.15 2.79
N GLY A 464 28.96 -4.45 3.82
CA GLY A 464 29.33 -4.26 5.22
C GLY A 464 28.98 -2.91 5.84
N ASN A 465 28.38 -1.96 5.11
CA ASN A 465 27.79 -0.76 5.71
C ASN A 465 26.44 -1.06 6.41
N ASP A 466 26.01 -0.21 7.34
CA ASP A 466 24.79 -0.37 8.16
C ASP A 466 23.51 -0.60 7.32
N ALA A 467 23.40 -0.04 6.12
CA ALA A 467 22.26 -0.27 5.21
C ALA A 467 22.20 -1.69 4.62
N ASN A 468 23.33 -2.39 4.53
CA ASN A 468 23.40 -3.81 4.12
C ASN A 468 23.30 -4.76 5.33
N ASN A 469 23.65 -4.29 6.54
CA ASN A 469 23.58 -5.06 7.78
C ASN A 469 22.21 -4.95 8.49
N ASN A 470 21.52 -3.81 8.38
CA ASN A 470 20.21 -3.56 8.99
C ASN A 470 19.06 -4.09 8.13
N LYS A 471 19.18 -5.34 7.63
CA LYS A 471 18.13 -6.03 6.86
C LYS A 471 16.79 -6.02 7.60
N ALA A 472 16.83 -6.05 8.92
CA ALA A 472 15.64 -6.02 9.77
C ALA A 472 14.92 -4.66 9.81
N ALA A 473 15.59 -3.55 9.45
CA ALA A 473 14.98 -2.23 9.30
C ALA A 473 14.48 -1.95 7.86
N SER A 474 14.96 -2.71 6.88
CA SER A 474 14.54 -2.62 5.47
C SER A 474 13.22 -3.35 5.21
N ILE A 475 12.12 -2.81 5.73
CA ILE A 475 10.79 -3.47 5.76
C ILE A 475 9.77 -2.89 4.78
N SER A 476 10.21 -2.37 3.63
CA SER A 476 9.32 -1.75 2.61
C SER A 476 8.22 -2.67 2.07
N PHE A 477 8.40 -3.99 2.20
CA PHE A 477 7.44 -5.02 1.82
C PHE A 477 6.78 -5.68 3.05
N GLY A 478 6.85 -5.02 4.21
CA GLY A 478 6.48 -5.58 5.50
C GLY A 478 7.49 -6.61 6.00
N GLY A 479 7.04 -7.45 6.93
CA GLY A 479 7.85 -8.51 7.54
C GLY A 479 6.99 -9.52 8.31
N GLY A 480 7.65 -10.55 8.82
CA GLY A 480 7.02 -11.66 9.53
C GLY A 480 6.13 -12.51 8.63
N HIS A 481 5.17 -13.22 9.23
CA HIS A 481 4.29 -14.15 8.50
C HIS A 481 3.29 -13.49 7.53
N ARG A 482 3.16 -12.15 7.55
CA ARG A 482 2.33 -11.34 6.65
C ARG A 482 3.16 -10.50 5.67
N GLN A 483 4.43 -10.85 5.47
CA GLN A 483 5.27 -10.19 4.47
C GLN A 483 4.63 -10.31 3.08
N CYS A 484 4.84 -9.30 2.23
CA CYS A 484 4.30 -9.28 0.88
C CYS A 484 4.73 -10.54 0.11
N ILE A 485 3.74 -11.33 -0.30
CA ILE A 485 3.95 -12.56 -1.07
C ILE A 485 4.52 -12.28 -2.48
N GLY A 486 4.18 -11.11 -3.04
CA GLY A 486 4.57 -10.68 -4.38
C GLY A 486 5.87 -9.88 -4.44
N GLN A 487 6.64 -9.81 -3.35
CA GLN A 487 7.85 -8.97 -3.26
C GLN A 487 8.88 -9.28 -4.36
N ASP A 488 9.12 -10.56 -4.64
CA ASP A 488 10.09 -10.97 -5.66
C ASP A 488 9.59 -10.64 -7.07
N LEU A 489 8.29 -10.81 -7.32
CA LEU A 489 7.66 -10.41 -8.58
C LEU A 489 7.77 -8.90 -8.78
N ALA A 490 7.38 -8.11 -7.78
CA ALA A 490 7.43 -6.65 -7.85
C ALA A 490 8.86 -6.13 -8.08
N ARG A 491 9.86 -6.68 -7.36
CA ARG A 491 11.27 -6.29 -7.57
C ARG A 491 11.75 -6.62 -8.96
N PHE A 492 11.43 -7.81 -9.46
CA PHE A 492 11.83 -8.23 -10.81
C PHE A 492 11.16 -7.38 -11.88
N GLU A 493 9.85 -7.21 -11.79
CA GLU A 493 9.05 -6.43 -12.74
C GLU A 493 9.49 -4.96 -12.77
N VAL A 494 9.60 -4.31 -11.60
CA VAL A 494 10.09 -2.93 -11.50
C VAL A 494 11.49 -2.82 -12.08
N LYS A 495 12.42 -3.73 -11.73
CA LYS A 495 13.79 -3.69 -12.24
C LYS A 495 13.85 -3.85 -13.76
N ALA A 496 13.08 -4.78 -14.32
CA ALA A 496 13.03 -5.01 -15.76
C ALA A 496 12.48 -3.79 -16.53
N ILE A 497 11.36 -3.23 -16.07
CA ILE A 497 10.77 -2.02 -16.68
C ILE A 497 11.74 -0.84 -16.55
N CYS A 498 12.28 -0.58 -15.36
CA CYS A 498 13.23 0.51 -15.14
C CYS A 498 14.48 0.37 -16.00
N ALA A 499 15.09 -0.82 -16.07
CA ALA A 499 16.24 -1.07 -16.92
C ALA A 499 15.91 -0.76 -18.39
N ARG A 500 14.77 -1.24 -18.88
CA ARG A 500 14.36 -1.02 -20.27
C ARG A 500 14.05 0.42 -20.59
N LEU A 501 13.39 1.16 -19.69
CA LEU A 501 13.17 2.60 -19.85
C LEU A 501 14.52 3.35 -19.90
N MET A 502 15.41 3.06 -18.96
CA MET A 502 16.71 3.73 -18.85
C MET A 502 17.68 3.40 -20.00
N GLN A 503 17.47 2.30 -20.74
CA GLN A 503 18.17 2.02 -22.00
C GLN A 503 17.71 2.88 -23.18
N ARG A 504 16.56 3.56 -23.09
CA ARG A 504 15.93 4.17 -24.29
C ARG A 504 15.69 5.66 -24.14
N VAL A 505 15.48 6.11 -22.90
CA VAL A 505 15.09 7.48 -22.62
C VAL A 505 15.90 8.08 -21.48
N THR A 506 16.07 9.40 -21.55
CA THR A 506 16.49 10.27 -20.46
C THR A 506 15.27 11.02 -19.95
N PHE A 507 15.07 11.01 -18.64
CA PHE A 507 14.04 11.79 -17.97
C PHE A 507 14.60 13.12 -17.49
N GLY A 508 13.90 14.22 -17.78
CA GLY A 508 14.18 15.53 -17.20
C GLY A 508 13.01 16.02 -16.37
N ASP A 509 13.31 16.88 -15.39
CA ASP A 509 12.30 17.52 -14.56
C ASP A 509 11.38 18.41 -15.40
N GLY A 510 10.05 18.25 -15.23
CA GLY A 510 9.05 19.15 -15.82
C GLY A 510 8.96 20.51 -15.12
N GLY A 511 9.70 20.70 -14.03
CA GLY A 511 9.83 21.95 -13.30
C GLY A 511 8.90 22.05 -12.06
N PRO A 512 9.16 23.03 -11.18
CA PRO A 512 8.51 23.14 -9.87
C PRO A 512 7.02 23.50 -9.92
N GLU A 513 6.55 24.08 -11.03
CA GLU A 513 5.12 24.34 -11.24
C GLU A 513 4.30 23.07 -11.48
N VAL A 514 5.00 22.00 -11.89
CA VAL A 514 4.39 20.73 -12.29
C VAL A 514 4.67 19.64 -11.28
N ASN A 515 5.91 19.53 -10.80
CA ASN A 515 6.35 18.56 -9.82
C ASN A 515 6.41 19.19 -8.43
N SER A 516 5.44 18.86 -7.58
CA SER A 516 5.47 19.35 -6.19
C SER A 516 6.48 18.60 -5.29
N GLY A 517 6.93 17.40 -5.70
CA GLY A 517 7.73 16.51 -4.85
C GLY A 517 6.99 16.02 -3.59
N GLU A 518 5.73 16.42 -3.42
CA GLU A 518 4.88 16.05 -2.32
C GLU A 518 4.22 14.70 -2.59
N TYR A 519 3.96 13.95 -1.52
CA TYR A 519 3.12 12.77 -1.56
C TYR A 519 1.70 13.18 -1.98
N ALA A 520 1.11 12.51 -2.97
CA ALA A 520 -0.31 12.58 -3.24
C ALA A 520 -1.05 11.70 -2.22
N GLY A 521 -2.06 12.27 -1.55
CA GLY A 521 -3.02 11.48 -0.77
C GLY A 521 -4.13 10.85 -1.62
N ASP A 522 -4.18 11.16 -2.92
CA ASP A 522 -5.40 10.98 -3.72
C ASP A 522 -5.42 9.71 -4.60
N GLU A 523 -4.28 9.09 -4.88
CA GLU A 523 -4.15 8.00 -5.87
C GLU A 523 -3.87 6.61 -5.27
N GLY A 524 -4.86 6.03 -4.56
CA GLY A 524 -4.76 4.66 -4.03
C GLY A 524 -4.36 4.54 -2.57
N ASP A 525 -4.12 3.30 -2.13
CA ASP A 525 -3.48 2.98 -0.84
C ASP A 525 -1.94 3.14 -0.89
N ALA A 526 -1.41 3.37 -2.09
CA ALA A 526 0.00 3.59 -2.34
C ALA A 526 0.32 5.08 -2.36
N VAL A 527 1.49 5.41 -1.83
CA VAL A 527 2.06 6.76 -1.91
C VAL A 527 2.52 7.03 -3.34
N THR A 528 2.05 8.11 -3.98
CA THR A 528 2.51 8.56 -5.32
C THR A 528 2.95 10.02 -5.29
N PRO A 529 3.71 10.53 -6.26
CA PRO A 529 3.99 11.97 -6.39
C PRO A 529 2.73 12.75 -6.80
N LYS A 530 2.47 13.89 -6.17
CA LYS A 530 1.33 14.77 -6.49
C LYS A 530 1.61 15.61 -7.73
N ARG A 531 0.92 15.27 -8.82
CA ARG A 531 1.07 15.85 -10.18
C ARG A 531 2.50 15.68 -10.66
N MET A 532 2.72 14.77 -11.61
CA MET A 532 4.07 14.44 -12.08
C MET A 532 4.21 14.71 -13.56
N GLY A 533 5.02 15.73 -13.88
CA GLY A 533 5.42 16.07 -15.23
C GLY A 533 6.89 15.76 -15.46
N VAL A 534 7.21 15.02 -16.52
CA VAL A 534 8.60 14.79 -16.91
C VAL A 534 8.80 15.06 -18.39
N THR A 535 9.95 15.63 -18.73
CA THR A 535 10.42 15.63 -20.11
C THR A 535 11.05 14.28 -20.43
N ILE A 536 10.84 13.79 -21.64
CA ILE A 536 11.36 12.49 -22.09
C ILE A 536 12.15 12.72 -23.36
N THR A 537 13.46 12.52 -23.29
CA THR A 537 14.37 12.60 -24.44
C THR A 537 14.81 11.19 -24.83
N PHE A 538 14.57 10.80 -26.08
CA PHE A 538 15.02 9.50 -26.59
C PHE A 538 16.50 9.52 -26.93
N ASP A 539 17.22 8.45 -26.60
CA ASP A 539 18.65 8.35 -26.86
C ASP A 539 18.94 8.19 -28.37
N PRO A 540 20.00 8.82 -28.91
CA PRO A 540 20.30 8.81 -30.35
C PRO A 540 20.53 7.41 -30.93
N ASP A 541 21.11 6.52 -30.12
CA ASP A 541 21.44 5.13 -30.52
C ASP A 541 20.19 4.23 -30.59
N TYR A 542 19.00 4.76 -30.28
CA TYR A 542 17.73 4.09 -30.51
C TYR A 542 17.19 4.34 -31.93
N SER A 543 17.94 3.89 -32.94
CA SER A 543 17.46 3.74 -34.31
C SER A 543 16.94 2.32 -34.53
N THR A 544 15.60 2.19 -34.56
CA THR A 544 14.75 1.05 -34.96
C THR A 544 15.24 -0.36 -34.62
#